data_AF-A0A497FES9-F1
#
_entry.id   AF-A0A497FES9-F1
#
_cell.length_a   1.000
_cell.length_b   1.000
_cell.length_c   1.000
_cell.angle_alpha   90.00
_cell.angle_beta   90.00
_cell.angle_gamma   90.00
#
_symmetry.space_group_name_H-M   'P 1'
#
loop_
_entity.id
_entity.type
_entity.pdbx_description
1 polymer ?
#
loop_
_entity_poly.entity_id
_entity_poly.type
_entity_poly.pdbx_seq_one_letter_code
_entity_poly.pdbx_strand_id
1 'polypeptide(L)'
;MVKKIEIGDEYHAMLKELSEKTGKSIRQLAEEAIAVIYRGKAEAIDKEIKKVTEKWIVTKFKTKCSSCGKEIPQGELVYWVRIEYEDGSSRSYVYCSDCYYSRYDKELAKKFLKKKELEAIIKGLKKEADELAQKVQVLRQEYDVLQLKEEVFKLYREFRSSFNEMLMNDQSLQKINEFMERLMDLCDRVSRLESMVMIPVENTPRRKIKAETRKVR
;
A
#
# COMPACT_ATOMS: atom_id res chain seq x y z
N MET A 1 0.52 -19.45 -39.74
CA MET A 1 -0.66 -20.28 -40.02
C MET A 1 -1.85 -19.37 -40.27
N VAL A 2 -2.33 -19.27 -41.51
CA VAL A 2 -3.54 -18.50 -41.85
C VAL A 2 -4.73 -19.35 -41.44
N LYS A 3 -5.40 -19.00 -40.33
CA LYS A 3 -6.68 -19.61 -39.96
C LYS A 3 -7.71 -19.11 -40.96
N LYS A 4 -8.16 -19.99 -41.85
CA LYS A 4 -9.26 -19.69 -42.78
C LYS A 4 -10.57 -19.81 -42.01
N ILE A 5 -11.39 -18.77 -42.09
CA ILE A 5 -12.75 -18.76 -41.58
C ILE A 5 -13.63 -18.75 -42.81
N GLU A 6 -14.49 -19.75 -42.94
CA GLU A 6 -15.50 -19.80 -43.99
C GLU A 6 -16.70 -18.98 -43.53
N ILE A 7 -17.07 -17.99 -44.33
CA ILE A 7 -18.20 -17.09 -44.09
C ILE A 7 -19.22 -17.38 -45.18
N GLY A 8 -20.50 -17.49 -44.84
CA GLY A 8 -21.56 -17.68 -45.83
C GLY A 8 -21.63 -16.51 -46.83
N ASP A 9 -22.02 -16.80 -48.06
CA ASP A 9 -21.95 -15.85 -49.19
C ASP A 9 -22.71 -14.54 -48.93
N GLU A 10 -23.83 -14.60 -48.21
CA GLU A 10 -24.63 -13.43 -47.82
C GLU A 10 -23.86 -12.46 -46.91
N TYR A 11 -23.17 -12.98 -45.90
CA TYR A 11 -22.40 -12.17 -44.94
C TYR A 11 -21.11 -11.65 -45.57
N HIS A 12 -20.54 -12.39 -46.51
CA HIS A 12 -19.40 -11.91 -47.29
C HIS A 12 -19.79 -10.72 -48.18
N ALA A 13 -20.98 -10.75 -48.79
CA ALA A 13 -21.51 -9.63 -49.58
C ALA A 13 -21.72 -8.37 -48.70
N MET A 14 -22.32 -8.53 -47.51
CA MET A 14 -22.50 -7.40 -46.57
C MET A 14 -21.18 -6.80 -46.10
N LEU A 15 -20.19 -7.65 -45.78
CA LEU A 15 -18.85 -7.17 -45.38
C LEU A 15 -18.13 -6.46 -46.53
N LYS A 16 -18.36 -6.87 -47.78
CA LYS A 16 -17.79 -6.23 -48.96
C LYS A 16 -18.37 -4.83 -49.18
N GLU A 17 -19.68 -4.66 -49.09
CA GLU A 17 -20.31 -3.33 -49.17
C GLU A 17 -19.83 -2.39 -48.05
N LEU A 18 -19.69 -2.90 -46.83
CA LEU A 18 -19.16 -2.14 -45.69
C LEU A 18 -17.68 -1.80 -45.87
N SER A 19 -16.91 -2.70 -46.48
CA SER A 19 -15.50 -2.50 -46.82
C SER A 19 -15.32 -1.37 -47.83
N GLU A 20 -16.17 -1.32 -48.85
CA GLU A 20 -16.16 -0.26 -49.87
C GLU A 20 -16.55 1.10 -49.28
N LYS A 21 -17.50 1.14 -48.35
CA LYS A 21 -17.93 2.38 -47.68
C LYS A 21 -16.92 2.93 -46.68
N THR A 22 -16.17 2.05 -46.00
CA THR A 22 -15.29 2.44 -44.88
C THR A 22 -13.80 2.41 -45.22
N GLY A 23 -13.43 1.87 -46.38
CA GLY A 23 -12.03 1.72 -46.80
C GLY A 23 -11.23 0.71 -45.97
N LYS A 24 -11.88 -0.03 -45.06
CA LYS A 24 -11.26 -1.06 -44.23
C LYS A 24 -11.29 -2.41 -44.91
N SER A 25 -10.31 -3.27 -44.63
CA SER A 25 -10.32 -4.64 -45.15
C SER A 25 -11.46 -5.46 -44.52
N ILE A 26 -12.07 -6.36 -45.29
CA ILE A 26 -13.12 -7.29 -44.85
C ILE A 26 -12.73 -8.02 -43.55
N ARG A 27 -11.46 -8.38 -43.42
CA ARG A 27 -10.91 -9.01 -42.22
C ARG A 27 -10.96 -8.11 -40.98
N GLN A 28 -10.58 -6.84 -41.11
CA GLN A 28 -10.64 -5.89 -40.00
C GLN A 28 -12.08 -5.62 -39.56
N LEU A 29 -13.01 -5.52 -40.50
CA LEU A 29 -14.44 -5.39 -40.21
C LEU A 29 -14.99 -6.62 -39.50
N ALA A 30 -14.62 -7.82 -39.93
CA ALA A 30 -15.01 -9.06 -39.25
C ALA A 30 -14.42 -9.14 -37.83
N GLU A 31 -13.15 -8.79 -37.65
CA GLU A 31 -12.50 -8.76 -36.33
C GLU A 31 -13.12 -7.70 -35.40
N GLU A 32 -13.47 -6.52 -35.92
CA GLU A 32 -14.19 -5.47 -35.19
C GLU A 32 -15.61 -5.93 -34.80
N ALA A 33 -16.37 -6.52 -35.73
CA ALA A 33 -17.71 -7.03 -35.47
C ALA A 33 -17.70 -8.14 -34.39
N ILE A 34 -16.77 -9.09 -34.50
CA ILE A 34 -16.59 -10.14 -33.49
C ILE A 34 -16.15 -9.53 -32.14
N ALA A 35 -15.25 -8.55 -32.16
CA ALA A 35 -14.81 -7.87 -30.94
C ALA A 35 -15.94 -7.07 -30.28
N VAL A 36 -16.83 -6.47 -31.05
CA VAL A 36 -18.03 -5.77 -30.55
C VAL A 36 -19.00 -6.76 -29.92
N ILE A 37 -19.32 -7.86 -30.61
CA ILE A 37 -20.20 -8.92 -30.10
C ILE A 37 -19.64 -9.53 -28.81
N TYR A 38 -18.33 -9.75 -28.74
CA TYR A 38 -17.69 -10.36 -27.57
C TYR A 38 -17.45 -9.37 -26.40
N ARG A 39 -17.29 -8.07 -26.68
CA ARG A 39 -17.02 -7.04 -25.66
C ARG A 39 -18.27 -6.28 -25.20
N GLY A 40 -19.41 -6.43 -25.87
CA GLY A 40 -20.65 -5.74 -25.54
C GLY A 40 -21.88 -6.61 -25.81
N LYS A 41 -22.36 -7.28 -24.75
CA LYS A 41 -23.72 -7.83 -24.53
C LYS A 41 -24.67 -7.81 -25.74
N ALA A 42 -25.19 -9.00 -26.07
CA ALA A 42 -26.14 -9.40 -27.12
C ALA A 42 -27.47 -8.62 -27.28
N GLU A 43 -27.58 -7.36 -26.85
CA GLU A 43 -28.81 -6.55 -26.91
C GLU A 43 -28.63 -5.23 -27.68
N ALA A 44 -27.47 -5.00 -28.30
CA ALA A 44 -27.15 -3.76 -29.01
C ALA A 44 -26.90 -3.97 -30.52
N ILE A 45 -27.47 -5.03 -31.10
CA ILE A 45 -27.22 -5.41 -32.50
C ILE A 45 -28.00 -4.50 -33.49
N ASP A 46 -29.10 -3.85 -33.07
CA ASP A 46 -29.99 -3.13 -34.01
C ASP A 46 -30.03 -1.60 -33.85
N LYS A 47 -29.09 -0.98 -33.13
CA LYS A 47 -29.15 0.49 -32.88
C LYS A 47 -27.90 1.20 -33.36
N GLU A 48 -28.06 2.01 -34.39
CA GLU A 48 -27.00 2.87 -34.92
C GLU A 48 -26.55 3.91 -33.87
N ILE A 49 -25.23 4.11 -33.80
CA ILE A 49 -24.60 4.98 -32.82
C ILE A 49 -24.53 6.39 -33.41
N LYS A 50 -25.22 7.35 -32.77
CA LYS A 50 -25.23 8.76 -33.18
C LYS A 50 -24.00 9.51 -32.70
N LYS A 51 -23.59 9.29 -31.46
CA LYS A 51 -22.47 10.01 -30.84
C LYS A 51 -21.85 9.24 -29.69
N VAL A 52 -20.51 9.21 -29.65
CA VAL A 52 -19.75 8.71 -28.50
C VAL A 52 -19.05 9.89 -27.84
N THR A 53 -19.28 10.09 -26.54
CA THR A 53 -18.62 11.11 -25.73
C THR A 53 -17.73 10.46 -24.70
N GLU A 54 -16.45 10.78 -24.72
CA GLU A 54 -15.45 10.21 -23.81
C GLU A 54 -14.77 11.33 -23.02
N LYS A 55 -14.68 11.18 -21.69
CA LYS A 55 -13.95 12.12 -20.83
C LYS A 55 -13.52 11.50 -19.50
N TRP A 56 -12.45 12.05 -18.95
CA TRP A 56 -12.08 11.81 -17.56
C TRP A 56 -12.96 12.63 -16.63
N ILE A 57 -13.57 11.97 -15.65
CA ILE A 57 -14.39 12.61 -14.63
C ILE A 57 -13.97 12.13 -13.24
N VAL A 58 -14.23 12.97 -12.24
CA VAL A 58 -14.15 12.58 -10.83
C VAL A 58 -15.53 12.06 -10.40
N THR A 59 -15.58 10.87 -9.80
CA THR A 59 -16.84 10.26 -9.36
C THR A 59 -17.47 11.09 -8.24
N LYS A 60 -18.70 11.57 -8.44
CA LYS A 60 -19.50 12.21 -7.38
C LYS A 60 -20.16 11.20 -6.44
N PHE A 61 -20.32 9.96 -6.88
CA PHE A 61 -20.98 8.88 -6.14
C PHE A 61 -20.17 7.59 -6.24
N LYS A 62 -20.35 6.68 -5.29
CA LYS A 62 -19.78 5.33 -5.36
C LYS A 62 -20.33 4.62 -6.60
N THR A 63 -19.45 4.07 -7.42
CA THR A 63 -19.81 3.39 -8.67
C THR A 63 -19.00 2.10 -8.85
N LYS A 64 -19.30 1.31 -9.88
CA LYS A 64 -18.59 0.07 -10.20
C LYS A 64 -18.00 0.16 -11.61
N CYS A 65 -16.77 -0.33 -11.76
CA CYS A 65 -16.13 -0.43 -13.07
C CYS A 65 -16.90 -1.40 -13.97
N SER A 66 -17.30 -0.97 -15.16
CA SER A 66 -17.98 -1.78 -16.17
C SER A 66 -17.11 -2.90 -16.74
N SER A 67 -15.78 -2.84 -16.59
CA SER A 67 -14.85 -3.87 -17.08
C SER A 67 -14.46 -4.92 -16.03
N CYS A 68 -14.22 -4.52 -14.79
CA CYS A 68 -13.70 -5.43 -13.76
C CYS A 68 -14.61 -5.57 -12.52
N GLY A 69 -15.71 -4.81 -12.46
CA GLY A 69 -16.66 -4.85 -11.34
C GLY A 69 -16.15 -4.24 -10.03
N LYS A 70 -14.89 -3.77 -9.97
CA LYS A 70 -14.31 -3.15 -8.78
C LYS A 70 -15.13 -1.93 -8.36
N GLU A 71 -15.39 -1.81 -7.06
CA GLU A 71 -16.02 -0.63 -6.47
C GLU A 71 -15.06 0.54 -6.48
N ILE A 72 -15.55 1.66 -7.00
CA ILE A 72 -14.83 2.92 -7.10
C ILE A 72 -15.44 3.89 -6.09
N PRO A 73 -14.71 4.30 -5.04
CA PRO A 73 -15.16 5.31 -4.10
C PRO A 73 -15.44 6.67 -4.76
N GLN A 74 -16.18 7.51 -4.04
CA GLN A 74 -16.40 8.90 -4.40
C GLN A 74 -15.06 9.67 -4.37
N GLY A 75 -14.84 10.55 -5.34
CA GLY A 75 -13.64 11.37 -5.46
C GLY A 75 -12.51 10.73 -6.27
N GLU A 76 -12.70 9.53 -6.83
CA GLU A 76 -11.68 8.87 -7.64
C GLU A 76 -11.81 9.24 -9.14
N LEU A 77 -10.68 9.33 -9.83
CA LEU A 77 -10.61 9.66 -11.26
C LEU A 77 -10.97 8.43 -12.11
N VAL A 78 -11.98 8.56 -12.97
CA VAL A 78 -12.48 7.47 -13.83
C VAL A 78 -12.66 7.91 -15.28
N TYR A 79 -12.62 6.93 -16.18
CA TYR A 79 -12.92 7.15 -17.59
C TYR A 79 -14.40 6.89 -17.85
N TRP A 80 -15.12 7.92 -18.31
CA TRP A 80 -16.54 7.84 -18.59
C TRP A 80 -16.81 7.91 -20.08
N VAL A 81 -17.57 6.93 -20.58
CA VAL A 81 -18.00 6.83 -21.98
C VAL A 81 -19.51 6.87 -22.00
N ARG A 82 -20.09 7.85 -22.70
CA ARG A 82 -21.53 7.90 -22.98
C ARG A 82 -21.76 7.67 -24.47
N ILE A 83 -22.57 6.68 -24.78
CA ILE A 83 -23.01 6.36 -26.14
C ILE A 83 -24.45 6.84 -26.26
N GLU A 84 -24.69 7.74 -27.22
CA GLU A 84 -26.02 8.18 -27.64
C GLU A 84 -26.36 7.48 -28.95
N TYR A 85 -27.50 6.81 -28.96
CA TYR A 85 -28.03 6.07 -30.11
C TYR A 85 -28.98 6.98 -30.92
N GLU A 86 -29.24 6.61 -32.18
CA GLU A 86 -30.14 7.41 -33.03
C GLU A 86 -31.57 7.52 -32.50
N ASP A 87 -32.04 6.51 -31.76
CA ASP A 87 -33.36 6.49 -31.10
C ASP A 87 -33.46 7.44 -29.90
N GLY A 88 -32.42 8.23 -29.62
CA GLY A 88 -32.35 9.14 -28.48
C GLY A 88 -32.06 8.44 -27.14
N SER A 89 -31.92 7.12 -27.13
CA SER A 89 -31.48 6.40 -25.94
C SER A 89 -29.99 6.65 -25.67
N SER A 90 -29.58 6.60 -24.41
CA SER A 90 -28.16 6.73 -24.06
C SER A 90 -27.74 5.71 -23.02
N ARG A 91 -26.55 5.13 -23.21
CA ARG A 91 -25.91 4.22 -22.24
C ARG A 91 -24.58 4.81 -21.80
N SER A 92 -24.33 4.76 -20.50
CA SER A 92 -23.07 5.24 -19.91
C SER A 92 -22.28 4.10 -19.28
N TYR A 93 -20.99 4.04 -19.59
CA TYR A 93 -20.03 3.10 -19.04
C TYR A 93 -18.96 3.85 -18.26
N VAL A 94 -18.52 3.25 -17.15
CA VAL A 94 -17.47 3.80 -16.28
C VAL A 94 -16.35 2.77 -16.19
N TYR A 95 -15.13 3.17 -16.51
CA TYR A 95 -13.94 2.34 -16.40
C TYR A 95 -13.00 2.90 -15.34
N CYS A 96 -12.47 2.03 -14.48
CA CYS A 96 -11.41 2.43 -13.56
C CYS A 96 -10.12 2.74 -14.35
N SER A 97 -9.29 3.61 -13.78
CA SER A 97 -7.99 4.00 -14.32
C SER A 97 -7.14 2.79 -14.69
N ASP A 98 -7.06 1.79 -13.80
CA ASP A 98 -6.33 0.53 -14.04
C ASP A 98 -6.82 -0.20 -15.31
N CYS A 99 -8.14 -0.35 -15.52
CA CYS A 99 -8.69 -1.04 -16.70
C CYS A 99 -8.53 -0.25 -17.99
N TYR A 100 -8.62 1.09 -17.91
CA TYR A 100 -8.39 1.95 -19.07
C TYR A 100 -6.93 1.84 -19.53
N TYR A 101 -5.96 2.02 -18.63
CA TYR A 101 -4.55 1.96 -18.98
C TYR A 101 -4.11 0.57 -19.45
N SER A 102 -4.65 -0.50 -18.83
CA SER A 102 -4.36 -1.87 -19.26
C SER A 102 -4.77 -2.15 -20.71
N ARG A 103 -5.73 -1.42 -21.28
CA ARG A 103 -6.27 -1.69 -22.63
C ARG A 103 -5.78 -0.72 -23.68
N TYR A 104 -5.61 0.56 -23.35
CA TYR A 104 -5.39 1.61 -24.34
C TYR A 104 -3.94 2.10 -24.44
N ASP A 105 -3.14 2.01 -23.37
CA ASP A 105 -1.78 2.57 -23.39
C ASP A 105 -0.79 1.65 -22.67
N LYS A 106 -0.17 0.76 -23.45
CA LYS A 106 0.79 -0.25 -22.95
C LYS A 106 1.99 0.37 -22.27
N GLU A 107 2.41 1.58 -22.66
CA GLU A 107 3.56 2.25 -22.05
C GLU A 107 3.21 2.89 -20.72
N LEU A 108 2.03 3.52 -20.63
CA LEU A 108 1.56 4.09 -19.38
C LEU A 108 1.24 2.99 -18.36
N ALA A 109 0.67 1.87 -18.79
CA ALA A 109 0.41 0.70 -17.95
C ALA A 109 1.70 0.15 -17.31
N LYS A 110 2.80 0.06 -18.09
CA LYS A 110 4.12 -0.33 -17.57
C LYS A 110 4.63 0.65 -16.49
N LYS A 111 4.46 1.96 -16.70
CA LYS A 111 4.84 2.98 -15.71
C LYS A 111 4.01 2.88 -14.43
N PHE A 112 2.70 2.61 -14.54
CA PHE A 112 1.83 2.43 -13.38
C PHE A 112 2.14 1.14 -12.60
N LEU A 113 2.44 0.04 -13.28
CA LEU A 113 2.92 -1.19 -12.63
C LEU A 113 4.24 -0.93 -11.90
N LYS A 114 5.18 -0.24 -12.54
CA LYS A 114 6.45 0.13 -11.92
C LYS A 114 6.26 1.02 -10.69
N LYS A 115 5.32 1.97 -10.75
CA LYS A 115 4.96 2.80 -9.59
C LYS A 115 4.44 1.96 -8.42
N LYS A 116 3.55 0.99 -8.67
CA LYS A 116 3.03 0.09 -7.63
C LYS A 116 4.12 -0.80 -7.04
N GLU A 117 5.04 -1.31 -7.86
CA GLU A 117 6.22 -2.05 -7.38
C GLU A 117 7.08 -1.20 -6.46
N LEU A 118 7.39 0.03 -6.86
CA LEU A 118 8.18 0.96 -6.06
C LEU A 118 7.48 1.33 -4.75
N GLU A 119 6.16 1.55 -4.77
CA GLU A 119 5.38 1.80 -3.55
C GLU A 119 5.42 0.59 -2.58
N ALA A 120 5.43 -0.64 -3.10
CA ALA A 120 5.56 -1.84 -2.28
C ALA A 120 6.97 -1.94 -1.67
N ILE A 121 8.01 -1.66 -2.45
CA ILE A 121 9.41 -1.63 -1.97
C ILE A 121 9.58 -0.57 -0.89
N ILE A 122 9.05 0.65 -1.10
CA ILE A 122 9.10 1.72 -0.10
C ILE A 122 8.42 1.30 1.21
N LYS A 123 7.27 0.60 1.13
CA LYS A 123 6.62 0.05 2.32
C LYS A 123 7.46 -1.01 3.02
N GLY A 124 8.19 -1.84 2.27
CA GLY A 124 9.14 -2.81 2.83
C GLY A 124 10.28 -2.12 3.56
N LEU A 125 10.96 -1.18 2.89
CA LEU A 125 12.07 -0.41 3.46
C LEU A 125 11.65 0.40 4.69
N LYS A 126 10.44 0.95 4.71
CA LYS A 126 9.92 1.63 5.91
C LYS A 126 9.79 0.69 7.10
N LYS A 127 9.27 -0.53 6.89
CA LYS A 127 9.20 -1.52 7.96
C LYS A 127 10.58 -1.92 8.47
N GLU A 128 11.53 -2.14 7.58
CA GLU A 128 12.90 -2.47 7.96
C GLU A 128 13.55 -1.31 8.75
N ALA A 129 13.32 -0.06 8.32
CA ALA A 129 13.79 1.12 9.04
C ALA A 129 13.15 1.23 10.44
N ASP A 130 11.84 0.99 10.55
CA ASP A 130 11.12 1.01 11.83
C ASP A 130 11.64 -0.10 12.78
N GLU A 131 11.87 -1.31 12.26
CA GLU A 131 12.45 -2.43 13.03
C GLU A 131 13.88 -2.14 13.48
N LEU A 132 14.71 -1.53 12.63
CA LEU A 132 16.05 -1.12 12.99
C LEU A 132 16.05 0.00 14.02
N ALA A 133 15.14 0.97 13.91
CA ALA A 133 14.99 2.04 14.89
C ALA A 133 14.62 1.49 16.27
N GLN A 134 13.72 0.50 16.34
CA GLN A 134 13.39 -0.19 17.59
C GLN A 134 14.60 -0.92 18.18
N LYS A 135 15.37 -1.64 17.36
CA LYS A 135 16.59 -2.33 17.83
C LYS A 135 17.62 -1.36 18.37
N VAL A 136 17.85 -0.23 17.69
CA VAL A 136 18.77 0.81 18.16
C VAL A 136 18.30 1.40 19.49
N GLN A 137 16.99 1.59 19.68
CA GLN A 137 16.45 2.08 20.94
C GLN A 137 16.70 1.11 22.10
N VAL A 138 16.46 -0.19 21.88
CA VAL A 138 16.74 -1.23 22.89
C VAL A 138 18.24 -1.27 23.23
N LEU A 139 19.12 -1.30 22.22
CA LEU A 139 20.56 -1.32 22.44
C LEU A 139 21.08 -0.08 23.18
N ARG A 140 20.49 1.10 22.94
CA ARG A 140 20.82 2.31 23.69
C ARG A 140 20.42 2.19 25.16
N GLN A 141 19.22 1.68 25.44
CA GLN A 141 18.79 1.45 26.82
C GLN A 141 19.70 0.44 27.53
N GLU A 142 20.10 -0.64 26.87
CA GLU A 142 21.05 -1.61 27.42
C GLU A 142 22.41 -0.99 27.71
N TYR A 143 22.91 -0.16 26.79
CA TYR A 143 24.16 0.57 26.97
C TYR A 143 24.10 1.52 28.17
N ASP A 144 23.01 2.30 28.30
CA ASP A 144 22.81 3.21 29.42
C ASP A 144 22.80 2.46 30.77
N VAL A 145 22.16 1.28 30.82
CA VAL A 145 22.16 0.41 32.00
C VAL A 145 23.57 -0.11 32.32
N LEU A 146 24.34 -0.52 31.30
CA LEU A 146 25.72 -0.97 31.51
C LEU A 146 26.62 0.16 32.01
N GLN A 147 26.45 1.37 31.48
CA GLN A 147 27.19 2.55 31.92
C GLN A 147 26.88 2.87 33.40
N LEU A 148 25.61 2.84 33.80
CA LEU A 148 25.23 2.99 35.20
C LEU A 148 25.86 1.92 36.10
N LYS A 149 25.87 0.65 35.66
CA LYS A 149 26.53 -0.41 36.42
C LYS A 149 28.01 -0.12 36.61
N GLU A 150 28.70 0.36 35.59
CA GLU A 150 30.11 0.75 35.70
C GLU A 150 30.29 1.90 36.70
N GLU A 151 29.43 2.92 36.66
CA GLU A 151 29.44 4.04 37.62
C GLU A 151 29.22 3.56 39.06
N VAL A 152 28.25 2.66 39.29
CA VAL A 152 28.00 2.03 40.61
C VAL A 152 29.23 1.24 41.07
N PHE A 153 29.86 0.46 40.18
CA PHE A 153 31.06 -0.30 40.54
C PHE A 153 32.25 0.59 40.88
N LYS A 154 32.44 1.71 40.16
CA LYS A 154 33.47 2.71 40.48
C LYS A 154 33.23 3.30 41.85
N LEU A 155 32.00 3.75 42.13
CA LEU A 155 31.62 4.28 43.44
C LEU A 155 31.79 3.26 44.56
N TYR A 156 31.41 2.01 44.34
CA TYR A 156 31.64 0.95 45.34
C TYR A 156 33.13 0.73 45.62
N ARG A 157 34.00 0.79 44.60
CA ARG A 157 35.46 0.72 44.79
C ARG A 157 35.99 1.94 45.54
N GLU A 158 35.55 3.14 45.19
CA GLU A 158 35.91 4.39 45.86
C GLU A 158 35.48 4.39 47.32
N PHE A 159 34.26 3.92 47.61
CA PHE A 159 33.75 3.71 48.96
C PHE A 159 34.59 2.71 49.73
N ARG A 160 34.84 1.53 49.16
CA ARG A 160 35.66 0.49 49.81
C ARG A 160 37.07 0.99 50.11
N SER A 161 37.66 1.77 49.21
CA SER A 161 38.97 2.40 49.42
C SER A 161 38.91 3.43 50.55
N SER A 162 37.93 4.33 50.52
CA SER A 162 37.77 5.40 51.51
C SER A 162 37.37 4.87 52.89
N PHE A 163 36.58 3.80 52.95
CA PHE A 163 36.20 3.10 54.17
C PHE A 163 37.39 2.36 54.80
N ASN A 164 38.24 1.72 53.99
CA ASN A 164 39.48 1.14 54.46
C ASN A 164 40.48 2.21 54.97
N GLU A 165 40.54 3.38 54.33
CA GLU A 165 41.32 4.53 54.82
C GLU A 165 40.74 5.14 56.10
N MET A 166 39.42 5.19 56.24
CA MET A 166 38.70 5.67 57.43
C MET A 166 38.97 4.81 58.66
N LEU A 167 39.00 3.48 58.51
CA LEU A 167 39.40 2.57 59.59
C LEU A 167 40.83 2.84 60.09
N MET A 168 41.61 3.64 59.36
CA MET A 168 42.97 4.02 59.69
C MET A 168 43.12 5.50 60.14
N ASN A 169 42.13 6.40 59.98
CA ASN A 169 42.23 7.83 60.35
C ASN A 169 40.88 8.58 60.56
N ASP A 170 40.84 9.52 61.52
CA ASP A 170 39.65 10.19 62.12
C ASP A 170 39.05 11.39 61.33
N GLN A 171 39.54 11.71 60.13
CA GLN A 171 39.08 12.87 59.31
C GLN A 171 38.08 12.53 58.18
N SER A 172 37.34 11.44 58.34
CA SER A 172 36.68 10.71 57.24
C SER A 172 35.25 11.16 56.90
N LEU A 173 34.65 12.05 57.69
CA LEU A 173 33.24 12.48 57.55
C LEU A 173 32.95 13.28 56.26
N GLN A 174 33.89 14.10 55.76
CA GLN A 174 33.68 14.86 54.52
C GLN A 174 33.64 13.95 53.27
N LYS A 175 34.51 12.95 53.20
CA LYS A 175 34.54 11.97 52.09
C LYS A 175 33.24 11.13 52.03
N ILE A 176 32.62 10.87 53.18
CA ILE A 176 31.34 10.15 53.25
C ILE A 176 30.19 11.00 52.72
N ASN A 177 30.16 12.29 53.06
CA ASN A 177 29.13 13.20 52.53
C ASN A 177 29.21 13.33 51.01
N GLU A 178 30.42 13.48 50.44
CA GLU A 178 30.61 13.48 48.98
C GLU A 178 30.19 12.16 48.33
N PHE A 179 30.43 11.04 49.01
CA PHE A 179 29.99 9.73 48.53
C PHE A 179 28.46 9.58 48.54
N MET A 180 27.80 10.07 49.59
CA MET A 180 26.35 10.06 49.72
C MET A 180 25.69 10.95 48.66
N GLU A 181 26.28 12.11 48.35
CA GLU A 181 25.80 12.98 47.26
C GLU A 181 25.90 12.27 45.89
N ARG A 182 27.02 11.60 45.59
CA ARG A 182 27.16 10.84 44.34
C ARG A 182 26.21 9.64 44.25
N LEU A 183 25.92 8.99 45.38
CA LEU A 183 24.93 7.91 45.45
C LEU A 183 23.52 8.43 45.19
N MET A 184 23.15 9.57 45.75
CA MET A 184 21.85 10.21 45.51
C MET A 184 21.70 10.60 44.03
N ASP A 185 22.72 11.18 43.40
CA ASP A 185 22.72 11.48 41.96
C ASP A 185 22.52 10.23 41.10
N LEU A 186 23.09 9.09 41.51
CA LEU A 186 22.91 7.82 40.82
C LEU A 186 21.54 7.20 41.02
N CYS A 187 20.99 7.27 42.23
CA CYS A 187 19.61 6.90 42.50
C CYS A 187 18.66 7.72 41.62
N ASP A 188 18.89 9.03 41.48
CA ASP A 188 18.08 9.90 40.63
C ASP A 188 18.19 9.53 39.14
N ARG A 189 19.39 9.17 38.66
CA ARG A 189 19.58 8.68 37.28
C ARG A 189 18.89 7.35 37.04
N VAL A 190 18.97 6.43 38.00
CA VAL A 190 18.27 5.14 37.96
C VAL A 190 16.76 5.36 37.93
N SER A 191 16.21 6.21 38.80
CA SER A 191 14.78 6.52 38.81
C SER A 191 14.30 7.18 37.50
N ARG A 192 15.13 8.01 36.84
CA ARG A 192 14.81 8.54 35.50
C ARG A 192 14.75 7.44 34.45
N LEU A 193 15.69 6.50 34.46
CA LEU A 193 15.68 5.37 33.52
C LEU A 193 14.52 4.41 33.79
N GLU A 194 14.20 4.14 35.06
CA GLU A 194 13.01 3.38 35.46
C GLU A 194 11.73 4.05 34.94
N SER A 195 11.63 5.38 35.03
CA SER A 195 10.49 6.13 34.49
C SER A 195 10.37 6.04 32.96
N MET A 196 11.48 5.93 32.24
CA MET A 196 11.50 5.74 30.77
C MET A 196 11.12 4.32 30.35
N VAL A 197 11.45 3.31 31.17
CA VAL A 197 11.08 1.91 30.95
C VAL A 197 9.62 1.63 31.35
N MET A 198 9.08 2.39 32.33
CA MET A 198 7.70 2.29 32.81
C MET A 198 6.65 2.94 31.89
N ILE A 199 7.03 3.58 30.78
CA ILE A 199 6.07 4.03 29.77
C ILE A 199 5.45 2.77 29.13
N PRO A 200 4.15 2.51 29.32
CA PRO A 200 3.58 1.23 28.95
C PRO A 200 3.65 1.02 27.43
N VAL A 201 4.14 -0.16 27.07
CA VAL A 201 4.09 -0.79 25.74
C VAL A 201 2.62 -1.15 25.43
N GLU A 202 1.72 -0.17 25.41
CA GLU A 202 0.27 -0.39 25.22
C GLU A 202 -0.19 -0.29 23.76
N ASN A 203 0.68 0.06 22.81
CA ASN A 203 0.29 0.23 21.41
C ASN A 203 0.85 -0.84 20.46
N THR A 204 0.82 -2.13 20.85
CA THR A 204 0.85 -3.21 19.86
C THR A 204 -0.58 -3.56 19.44
N PRO A 205 -1.03 -3.26 18.20
CA PRO A 205 -2.37 -3.59 17.75
C PRO A 205 -2.53 -5.11 17.71
N ARG A 206 -3.33 -5.67 18.62
CA ARG A 206 -3.71 -7.09 18.66
C ARG A 206 -4.36 -7.48 17.32
N ARG A 207 -3.63 -8.25 16.49
CA ARG A 207 -4.19 -8.94 15.32
C ARG A 207 -5.28 -9.91 15.78
N LYS A 208 -6.55 -9.61 15.47
CA LYS A 208 -7.66 -10.55 15.60
C LYS A 208 -7.46 -11.71 14.61
N ILE A 209 -6.93 -12.82 15.06
CA ILE A 209 -6.96 -14.09 14.31
C ILE A 209 -8.39 -14.62 14.41
N LYS A 210 -9.14 -14.60 13.30
CA LYS A 210 -10.44 -15.26 13.20
C LYS A 210 -10.21 -16.76 13.15
N ALA A 211 -10.68 -17.48 14.17
CA ALA A 211 -10.73 -18.94 14.16
C ALA A 211 -11.87 -19.40 13.24
N GLU A 212 -11.53 -19.98 12.08
CA GLU A 212 -12.45 -20.77 11.28
C GLU A 212 -12.69 -22.12 11.99
N THR A 213 -13.81 -22.23 12.70
CA THR A 213 -14.35 -23.53 13.12
C THR A 213 -14.80 -24.31 11.90
N ARG A 214 -13.95 -25.23 11.43
CA ARG A 214 -14.29 -26.25 10.44
C ARG A 214 -15.16 -27.30 11.13
N LYS A 215 -16.47 -27.24 10.91
CA LYS A 215 -17.40 -28.33 11.25
C LYS A 215 -17.02 -29.55 10.41
N VAL A 216 -16.55 -30.60 11.08
CA VAL A 216 -16.47 -31.94 10.52
C VAL A 216 -17.89 -32.51 10.50
N ARG A 217 -18.32 -32.95 9.32
CA ARG A 217 -19.51 -33.77 9.10
C ARG A 217 -19.01 -35.10 8.54
#